data_AF-B9NXC4-F1
#
_entry.id   AF-B9NXC4-F1
#
_cell.length_a   1.000
_cell.length_b   1.000
_cell.length_c   1.000
_cell.angle_alpha   90.00
_cell.angle_beta   90.00
_cell.angle_gamma   90.00
#
_symmetry.space_group_name_H-M   'P 1'
#
loop_
_entity.id
_entity.type
_entity.pdbx_description
1 polymer ?
#
loop_
_entity_poly.entity_id
_entity_poly.type
_entity_poly.pdbx_seq_one_letter_code
_entity_poly.pdbx_strand_id
1 'polypeptide(L)' 'MPDNNMIEQDHRFIKRRIRPMLGFKSFTSAASVLAGIELVNMIRKGQFTPGLHPFQQFAQLAG' A
#
# COMPACT_ATOMS: atom_id res chain seq x y z
N MET A 1 -10.04 -14.20 21.53
CA MET A 1 -8.78 -14.47 20.81
C MET A 1 -8.37 -13.17 20.11
N PRO A 2 -7.36 -12.44 20.59
CA PRO A 2 -7.11 -11.06 20.16
C PRO A 2 -6.36 -10.95 18.82
N ASP A 3 -5.97 -12.05 18.20
CA ASP A 3 -5.12 -12.04 16.99
C ASP A 3 -5.88 -11.86 15.68
N ASN A 4 -7.22 -11.92 15.70
CA ASN A 4 -8.04 -11.81 14.48
C ASN A 4 -8.24 -10.36 14.00
N ASN A 5 -7.98 -9.37 14.86
CA ASN A 5 -8.36 -7.99 14.61
C ASN A 5 -7.45 -7.28 13.58
N MET A 6 -6.14 -7.58 13.54
CA MET A 6 -5.22 -6.93 12.60
C MET A 6 -5.46 -7.39 11.16
N ILE A 7 -5.55 -8.70 10.92
CA ILE A 7 -5.82 -9.25 9.59
C ILE A 7 -7.18 -8.78 9.08
N GLU A 8 -8.21 -8.79 9.93
CA GLU A 8 -9.53 -8.28 9.57
C GLU A 8 -9.52 -6.77 9.28
N GLN A 9 -8.71 -5.98 9.99
CA GLN A 9 -8.55 -4.56 9.73
C GLN A 9 -7.83 -4.28 8.41
N ASP A 10 -6.74 -4.98 8.12
CA ASP A 10 -6.02 -4.84 6.85
C ASP A 10 -6.93 -5.23 5.68
N HIS A 11 -7.64 -6.36 5.80
CA HIS A 11 -8.64 -6.74 4.81
C HIS A 11 -9.74 -5.68 4.65
N ARG A 12 -10.22 -5.07 5.74
CA ARG A 12 -11.23 -4.00 5.69
C ARG A 12 -10.68 -2.74 5.04
N PHE A 13 -9.44 -2.37 5.32
CA PHE A 13 -8.75 -1.23 4.73
C PHE A 13 -8.58 -1.40 3.22
N ILE A 14 -8.08 -2.58 2.80
CA ILE A 14 -7.92 -2.95 1.40
C ILE A 14 -9.28 -2.94 0.69
N LYS A 15 -10.30 -3.60 1.24
CA LYS A 15 -11.67 -3.60 0.67
C LYS A 15 -12.22 -2.20 0.53
N ARG A 16 -12.02 -1.31 1.52
CA ARG A 16 -12.50 0.08 1.46
C ARG A 16 -11.84 0.89 0.36
N ARG A 17 -10.55 0.66 0.08
CA ARG A 17 -9.82 1.34 -1.01
C ARG A 17 -10.16 0.79 -2.39
N ILE A 18 -10.37 -0.53 -2.50
CA ILE A 18 -10.75 -1.17 -3.77
C ILE A 18 -12.21 -0.91 -4.13
N ARG A 19 -13.13 -0.74 -3.17
CA ARG A 19 -14.58 -0.60 -3.44
C ARG A 19 -15.00 0.49 -4.45
N PRO A 20 -14.36 1.68 -4.52
CA PRO A 20 -14.61 2.63 -5.61
C PRO A 20 -13.94 2.26 -6.95
N MET A 21 -13.05 1.27 -6.97
CA MET A 21 -12.40 0.72 -8.16
C MET A 21 -13.13 -0.55 -8.63
N LEU A 22 -13.00 -0.92 -9.90
CA LEU A 22 -13.54 -2.18 -10.45
C LEU A 22 -12.72 -3.43 -10.04
N GLY A 23 -12.00 -3.38 -8.91
CA GLY A 23 -11.02 -4.38 -8.54
C GLY A 23 -9.67 -4.23 -9.28
N PHE A 24 -8.72 -5.09 -8.94
CA PHE A 24 -7.44 -5.18 -9.64
C PHE A 24 -7.51 -6.24 -10.73
N LYS A 25 -6.96 -5.94 -11.92
CA LYS A 25 -6.92 -6.89 -13.05
C LYS A 25 -5.81 -7.93 -12.92
N SER A 26 -4.84 -7.71 -12.04
CA SER A 26 -3.72 -8.61 -11.76
C SER A 26 -3.16 -8.38 -10.37
N PHE A 27 -2.43 -9.36 -9.83
CA PHE A 27 -1.68 -9.21 -8.58
C PHE A 27 -0.59 -8.13 -8.67
N THR A 28 0.06 -8.00 -9.83
CA THR A 28 1.05 -6.94 -10.08
C THR A 28 0.44 -5.54 -9.97
N SER A 29 -0.79 -5.36 -10.47
CA SER A 29 -1.53 -4.10 -10.34
C SER A 29 -1.93 -3.85 -8.88
N ALA A 30 -2.31 -4.88 -8.14
CA ALA A 30 -2.61 -4.77 -6.71
C ALA A 30 -1.36 -4.35 -5.91
N ALA A 31 -0.22 -5.00 -6.15
CA ALA A 31 1.06 -4.69 -5.51
C ALA A 31 1.49 -3.24 -5.78
N SER A 32 1.41 -2.79 -7.03
CA SER A 32 1.72 -1.40 -7.40
C SER A 32 0.85 -0.36 -6.67
N VAL A 33 -0.45 -0.65 -6.51
CA VAL A 33 -1.37 0.27 -5.81
C VAL A 33 -1.10 0.28 -4.31
N LEU A 34 -0.83 -0.89 -3.71
CA LEU A 34 -0.46 -0.99 -2.29
C LEU A 34 0.87 -0.26 -2.01
N ALA A 35 1.88 -0.46 -2.86
CA ALA A 35 3.16 0.25 -2.79
C ALA A 35 2.99 1.78 -2.89
N GLY A 36 2.09 2.26 -3.75
CA GLY A 36 1.78 3.68 -3.85
C GLY A 36 1.11 4.24 -2.58
N ILE A 37 0.20 3.47 -1.96
CA ILE A 37 -0.44 3.85 -0.69
C ILE A 37 0.61 3.92 0.42
N GLU A 38 1.51 2.95 0.48
CA GLU A 38 2.59 2.90 1.46
C GLU A 38 3.56 4.07 1.29
N LEU A 39 3.99 4.37 0.07
CA LEU A 39 4.83 5.53 -0.24
C LEU A 39 4.21 6.84 0.25
N VAL A 40 2.91 7.07 -0.02
CA VAL A 40 2.22 8.28 0.44
C VAL A 40 2.16 8.33 1.97
N ASN A 41 1.99 7.19 2.64
CA ASN A 41 2.04 7.13 4.10
C ASN A 41 3.43 7.43 4.64
N MET A 42 4.51 6.94 4.01
CA MET A 42 5.89 7.25 4.38
C MET A 42 6.17 8.75 4.24
N ILE A 43 5.74 9.37 3.14
CA ILE A 43 5.86 10.82 2.92
C ILE A 43 5.11 11.60 4.01
N ARG A 44 3.85 11.24 4.30
CA ARG A 44 3.05 11.89 5.36
C ARG A 44 3.67 11.77 6.74
N LYS A 45 4.33 10.66 7.04
CA LYS A 45 5.00 10.41 8.32
C LYS A 45 6.42 11.02 8.38
N GLY A 46 6.92 11.60 7.29
CA GLY A 46 8.33 12.02 7.19
C GLY A 46 9.33 10.86 7.23
N GLN A 47 8.86 9.64 7.00
CA GLN A 47 9.67 8.40 6.96
C GLN A 47 10.23 8.13 5.56
N PHE A 48 10.22 9.15 4.70
CA PHE A 48 10.80 9.06 3.37
C PHE A 48 12.32 8.95 3.48
N THR A 49 12.95 8.06 2.73
CA THR A 49 14.40 7.84 2.85
C THR A 49 15.13 9.02 2.21
N PRO A 50 15.90 9.81 2.98
CA PRO A 50 16.63 10.94 2.43
C PRO A 50 17.62 10.46 1.37
N GLY A 51 17.57 11.04 0.17
CA GLY A 51 18.49 10.72 -0.93
C GLY A 51 18.01 9.63 -1.91
N LEU A 52 16.89 8.95 -1.65
CA LEU A 52 16.23 8.12 -2.66
C LEU A 52 15.24 8.95 -3.48
N HIS A 53 15.26 8.77 -4.81
CA HIS A 53 14.26 9.39 -5.67
C HIS A 53 12.88 8.74 -5.38
N PRO A 54 11.77 9.51 -5.31
CA PRO A 54 10.45 8.96 -4.99
C PRO A 54 10.04 7.76 -5.85
N PHE A 55 10.43 7.75 -7.12
CA PHE A 55 10.19 6.62 -8.03
C PHE A 55 11.02 5.38 -7.68
N GLN A 56 12.27 5.57 -7.22
CA GLN A 56 13.12 4.45 -6.83
C GLN A 56 12.61 3.79 -5.54
N GLN A 57 12.16 4.59 -4.58
CA GLN A 57 11.53 4.09 -3.36
C GLN A 57 10.19 3.40 -3.65
N PHE A 58 9.40 3.93 -4.60
CA PHE A 58 8.21 3.23 -5.11
C PHE A 58 8.57 1.87 -5.74
N ALA A 59 9.57 1.84 -6.62
CA ALA A 59 9.96 0.62 -7.33
C ALA A 59 10.47 -0.47 -6.37
N GLN A 60 11.11 -0.10 -5.26
CA GLN A 60 11.50 -1.03 -4.20
C GLN A 60 10.30 -1.65 -3.46
N LEU A 61 9.18 -0.93 -3.38
CA LEU A 61 7.95 -1.39 -2.72
C LEU A 61 7.03 -2.17 -3.68
N ALA A 62 7.09 -1.88 -4.98
CA ALA A 62 6.17 -2.41 -6.00
C ALA A 62 6.58 -3.76 -6.61
N GLY A 63 7.45 -4.51 -5.94
CA GLY A 63 7.99 -5.82 -6.40
C GLY A 63 6.95 -6.92 -6.58
#